data_AF-A0A2T9Y6N0-F1
#
_entry.id   AF-A0A2T9Y6N0-F1
#
_cell.length_a   1.000
_cell.length_b   1.000
_cell.length_c   1.000
_cell.angle_alpha   90.00
_cell.angle_beta   90.00
_cell.angle_gamma   90.00
#
_symmetry.space_group_name_H-M   'P 1'
#
loop_
_entity.id
_entity.type
_entity.pdbx_description
1 polymer ?
#
loop_
_entity_poly.entity_id
_entity_poly.type
_entity_poly.pdbx_seq_one_letter_code
_entity_poly.pdbx_strand_id
1 'polypeptide(L)'
;MKVIISKAPSKKAASTAQSSSQTQFEFESTSSTTILAIKKEVAKRFPKLTIERQRLTIPDKKIVLEDKKTLGDYSINNGDVIHFKDLGPQIAWKTVFLIEYFGPIVIHSLFYHFPRVFFLQSFKHSNVQRALYWMAVAHYLKRELETILVHRFSHATMPFSNIYKNCFHYYFFGGALLAFFNYGPKFKLGSPTDLATSNSTILLSIVLFTFFELSNLSTHITLKNLRPPGSTVRRIPYGYGFTMVSCPNYLFEILSWASYALIAEKYSSLIFLTVSAVQMYLWAVKKHKAYLKEFPNYPKSRKAIFPYLA
;
A
#
# COMPACT_ATOMS: atom_id res chain seq x y z
N MET A 1 -1.35 -5.12 -39.70
CA MET A 1 -2.03 -3.81 -39.59
C MET A 1 -1.03 -2.77 -39.08
N LYS A 2 -1.19 -1.52 -39.50
CA LYS A 2 -0.38 -0.40 -39.08
C LYS A 2 -1.18 0.40 -38.06
N VAL A 3 -0.62 0.60 -36.87
CA VAL A 3 -1.21 1.42 -35.82
C VAL A 3 -0.35 2.65 -35.64
N ILE A 4 -1.00 3.78 -35.40
CA ILE A 4 -0.33 5.06 -35.22
C ILE A 4 -0.07 5.26 -33.72
N ILE A 5 1.19 5.37 -33.32
CA ILE A 5 1.56 5.67 -31.94
C ILE A 5 1.92 7.14 -31.86
N SER A 6 1.20 7.93 -31.05
CA SER A 6 1.44 9.37 -30.93
C SER A 6 1.51 9.83 -29.48
N LYS A 7 2.25 10.91 -29.22
CA LYS A 7 2.32 11.51 -27.88
C LYS A 7 0.99 12.17 -27.54
N ALA A 8 0.45 11.86 -26.36
CA ALA A 8 -0.79 12.46 -25.88
C ALA A 8 -0.66 14.00 -25.81
N PRO A 9 -1.66 14.77 -26.29
CA PRO A 9 -1.62 16.23 -26.22
C PRO A 9 -1.53 16.70 -24.76
N SER A 10 -0.62 17.64 -24.51
CA SER A 10 -0.47 18.29 -23.19
C SER A 10 -1.64 19.24 -22.97
N LYS A 11 -2.26 19.22 -21.77
CA LYS A 11 -3.28 20.21 -21.38
C LYS A 11 -2.78 21.67 -21.44
N LYS A 12 -1.47 21.90 -21.47
CA LYS A 12 -0.84 23.23 -21.60
C LYS A 12 -0.47 23.60 -23.04
N ALA A 13 -0.60 22.70 -24.02
CA ALA A 13 -0.10 22.90 -25.38
C ALA A 13 -1.20 23.11 -26.43
N ALA A 14 -2.39 23.55 -26.01
CA ALA A 14 -3.49 23.84 -26.94
C ALA A 14 -3.26 25.10 -27.81
N SER A 15 -2.12 25.80 -27.68
CA SER A 15 -1.89 27.09 -28.36
C SER A 15 -0.59 27.18 -29.17
N THR A 16 0.11 26.09 -29.48
CA THR A 16 1.29 26.18 -30.36
C THR A 16 1.41 24.98 -31.28
N ALA A 17 0.86 25.13 -32.47
CA ALA A 17 1.03 24.21 -33.59
C ALA A 17 2.42 24.42 -34.22
N GLN A 18 3.47 23.83 -33.64
CA GLN A 18 4.77 23.66 -34.31
C GLN A 18 5.67 22.71 -33.51
N SER A 19 5.63 21.41 -33.87
CA SER A 19 6.66 20.36 -33.62
C SER A 19 6.07 18.95 -33.87
N SER A 20 5.29 18.73 -34.93
CA SER A 20 4.51 17.50 -35.11
C SER A 20 5.25 16.31 -35.74
N SER A 21 6.50 16.44 -36.19
CA SER A 21 7.17 15.36 -36.95
C SER A 21 7.95 14.35 -36.10
N GLN A 22 8.25 14.62 -34.82
CA GLN A 22 9.05 13.72 -33.96
C GLN A 22 8.25 12.95 -32.89
N THR A 23 6.94 13.16 -32.80
CA THR A 23 6.12 12.62 -31.68
C THR A 23 5.14 11.54 -32.09
N GLN A 24 5.19 11.08 -33.34
CA GLN A 24 4.32 10.05 -33.89
C GLN A 24 5.12 9.09 -34.76
N PHE A 25 4.80 7.79 -34.70
CA PHE A 25 5.38 6.79 -35.58
C PHE A 25 4.37 5.69 -35.90
N GLU A 26 4.50 5.09 -37.09
CA GLU A 26 3.75 3.89 -37.45
C GLU A 26 4.41 2.67 -36.83
N PHE A 27 3.59 1.77 -36.30
CA PHE A 27 4.01 0.48 -35.78
C PHE A 27 3.28 -0.63 -36.53
N GLU A 28 4.05 -1.49 -37.18
CA GLU A 28 3.53 -2.68 -37.81
C GLU A 28 3.23 -3.74 -36.75
N SER A 29 1.98 -4.17 -36.69
CA SER A 29 1.49 -5.10 -35.69
C SER A 29 0.43 -6.05 -36.25
N THR A 30 0.16 -7.09 -35.50
CA THR A 30 -0.96 -8.01 -35.70
C THR A 30 -2.01 -7.79 -34.61
N SER A 31 -3.22 -8.33 -34.78
CA SER A 31 -4.25 -8.32 -33.73
C SER A 31 -3.77 -9.01 -32.44
N SER A 32 -2.87 -9.99 -32.55
CA SER A 32 -2.24 -10.70 -31.42
C SER A 32 -1.10 -9.94 -30.74
N THR A 33 -0.69 -8.78 -31.27
CA THR A 33 0.40 -8.00 -30.67
C THR A 33 -0.02 -7.44 -29.32
N THR A 34 0.82 -7.63 -28.31
CA THR A 34 0.56 -7.17 -26.94
C THR A 34 0.88 -5.69 -26.77
N ILE A 35 0.19 -5.06 -25.83
CA ILE A 35 0.45 -3.66 -25.44
C ILE A 35 1.89 -3.50 -24.90
N LEU A 36 2.44 -4.51 -24.24
CA LEU A 36 3.84 -4.52 -23.79
C LEU A 36 4.83 -4.40 -24.96
N ALA A 37 4.56 -5.04 -26.11
CA ALA A 37 5.41 -4.94 -27.28
C ALA A 37 5.47 -3.49 -27.80
N ILE A 38 4.33 -2.79 -27.81
CA ILE A 38 4.25 -1.38 -28.18
C ILE A 38 5.07 -0.53 -27.20
N LYS A 39 4.94 -0.76 -25.89
CA LYS A 39 5.73 -0.04 -24.89
C LYS A 39 7.24 -0.24 -25.04
N LYS A 40 7.66 -1.46 -25.38
CA LYS A 40 9.07 -1.76 -25.68
C LYS A 40 9.57 -0.95 -26.87
N GLU A 41 8.76 -0.82 -27.93
CA GLU A 41 9.14 -0.01 -29.09
C GLU A 41 9.14 1.50 -28.81
N VAL A 42 8.21 1.99 -28.00
CA VAL A 42 8.25 3.38 -27.51
C VAL A 42 9.53 3.60 -26.68
N ALA A 43 9.91 2.66 -25.81
CA ALA A 43 11.13 2.78 -25.01
C ALA A 43 12.41 2.74 -25.87
N LYS A 44 12.41 1.94 -26.95
CA LYS A 44 13.53 1.87 -27.90
C LYS A 44 13.72 3.19 -28.64
N ARG A 45 12.62 3.82 -29.07
CA ARG A 45 12.64 5.13 -29.77
C ARG A 45 12.86 6.31 -28.84
N PHE A 46 12.35 6.23 -27.61
CA PHE A 46 12.44 7.27 -26.59
C PHE A 46 13.08 6.70 -25.30
N PRO A 47 14.42 6.61 -25.21
CA PRO A 47 15.11 5.92 -24.10
C PRO A 47 14.77 6.45 -22.70
N LYS A 48 14.36 7.72 -22.57
CA LYS A 48 13.91 8.32 -21.29
C LYS A 48 12.55 7.79 -20.81
N LEU A 49 11.74 7.24 -21.71
CA LEU A 49 10.41 6.67 -21.45
C LEU A 49 10.52 5.17 -21.26
N THR A 50 11.01 4.75 -20.10
CA THR A 50 10.98 3.32 -19.73
C THR A 50 9.54 2.80 -19.69
N ILE A 51 9.37 1.48 -19.84
CA ILE A 51 8.05 0.82 -19.93
C ILE A 51 7.10 1.27 -18.80
N GLU A 52 7.61 1.39 -17.58
CA GLU A 52 6.86 1.79 -16.38
C GLU A 52 6.38 3.25 -16.43
N ARG A 53 7.11 4.13 -17.10
CA ARG A 53 6.75 5.54 -17.23
C ARG A 53 5.68 5.79 -18.28
N GLN A 54 5.34 4.78 -19.08
CA GLN A 54 4.43 4.92 -20.20
C GLN A 54 3.00 4.54 -19.81
N ARG A 55 2.07 5.46 -20.07
CA ARG A 55 0.63 5.17 -20.09
C ARG A 55 0.13 5.21 -21.52
N LEU A 56 -0.39 4.10 -22.00
CA LEU A 56 -1.01 4.00 -23.32
C LEU A 56 -2.54 4.10 -23.19
N THR A 57 -3.17 4.90 -24.04
CA THR A 57 -4.62 5.14 -24.04
C THR A 57 -5.17 5.26 -25.45
N ILE A 58 -6.42 4.85 -25.64
CA ILE A 58 -7.19 5.15 -26.85
C ILE A 58 -7.81 6.56 -26.69
N PRO A 59 -7.61 7.49 -27.64
CA PRO A 59 -8.07 8.87 -27.54
C PRO A 59 -9.57 9.00 -27.22
N ASP A 60 -10.41 8.24 -27.93
CA ASP A 60 -11.87 8.38 -27.86
C ASP A 60 -12.48 7.73 -26.62
N LYS A 61 -11.90 6.60 -26.18
CA LYS A 61 -12.48 5.79 -25.09
C LYS A 61 -11.89 6.13 -23.72
N LYS A 62 -10.78 6.87 -23.66
CA LYS A 62 -9.98 7.13 -22.42
C LYS A 62 -9.62 5.86 -21.64
N ILE A 63 -9.68 4.70 -22.30
CA ILE A 63 -9.35 3.39 -21.71
C ILE A 63 -7.82 3.30 -21.60
N VAL A 64 -7.34 2.87 -20.44
CA VAL A 64 -5.93 2.56 -20.23
C VAL A 64 -5.66 1.15 -20.73
N LEU A 65 -4.66 1.02 -21.59
CA LEU A 65 -4.28 -0.25 -22.19
C LEU A 65 -3.41 -1.05 -21.21
N GLU A 66 -3.80 -2.31 -20.96
CA GLU A 66 -3.10 -3.23 -20.07
C GLU A 66 -2.02 -4.01 -20.82
N ASP A 67 -0.82 -4.12 -20.23
CA ASP A 67 0.37 -4.67 -20.89
C ASP A 67 0.19 -6.08 -21.48
N LYS A 68 -0.63 -6.92 -20.84
CA LYS A 68 -0.88 -8.31 -21.25
C LYS A 68 -1.95 -8.46 -22.32
N LYS A 69 -2.83 -7.48 -22.48
CA LYS A 69 -3.88 -7.51 -23.48
C LYS A 69 -3.29 -7.28 -24.87
N THR A 70 -4.01 -7.72 -25.87
CA THR A 70 -3.66 -7.57 -27.27
C THR A 70 -4.39 -6.40 -27.89
N LEU A 71 -3.96 -5.97 -29.07
CA LEU A 71 -4.68 -4.97 -29.86
C LEU A 71 -6.11 -5.45 -30.22
N GLY A 72 -6.27 -6.75 -30.47
CA GLY A 72 -7.57 -7.38 -30.73
C GLY A 72 -8.54 -7.26 -29.55
N ASP A 73 -8.05 -7.40 -28.31
CA ASP A 73 -8.89 -7.28 -27.10
C ASP A 73 -9.54 -5.90 -26.94
N TYR A 74 -8.94 -4.88 -27.57
CA TYR A 74 -9.45 -3.50 -27.57
C TYR A 74 -10.14 -3.11 -28.88
N SER A 75 -10.26 -4.05 -29.82
CA SER A 75 -10.79 -3.83 -31.17
C SER A 75 -10.07 -2.69 -31.90
N ILE A 76 -8.74 -2.62 -31.75
CA ILE A 76 -7.90 -1.63 -32.43
C ILE A 76 -7.60 -2.13 -33.84
N ASN A 77 -7.94 -1.31 -34.83
CA ASN A 77 -7.86 -1.63 -36.25
C ASN A 77 -6.69 -0.90 -36.94
N ASN A 78 -6.54 -1.17 -38.23
CA ASN A 78 -5.55 -0.52 -39.09
C ASN A 78 -5.84 1.00 -39.19
N GLY A 79 -4.83 1.82 -38.90
CA GLY A 79 -4.92 3.29 -38.91
C GLY A 79 -5.31 3.92 -37.58
N ASP A 80 -5.72 3.12 -36.58
CA ASP A 80 -6.12 3.65 -35.28
C ASP A 80 -4.93 4.30 -34.54
N VAL A 81 -5.25 5.30 -33.71
CA VAL A 81 -4.26 6.07 -32.95
C VAL A 81 -4.22 5.61 -31.49
N ILE A 82 -3.01 5.29 -31.00
CA ILE A 82 -2.74 5.04 -29.58
C ILE A 82 -1.90 6.18 -29.03
N HIS A 83 -2.41 6.83 -27.98
CA HIS A 83 -1.70 7.89 -27.29
C HIS A 83 -0.79 7.33 -26.20
N PHE A 84 0.48 7.72 -26.20
CA PHE A 84 1.40 7.50 -25.08
C PHE A 84 1.61 8.76 -24.26
N LYS A 85 1.63 8.62 -22.94
CA LYS A 85 1.88 9.69 -21.97
C LYS A 85 3.00 9.28 -21.01
N ASP A 86 3.91 10.21 -20.74
CA ASP A 86 4.90 10.09 -19.66
C ASP A 86 4.24 10.37 -18.31
N LEU A 87 4.35 9.40 -17.40
CA LEU A 87 3.88 9.48 -16.02
C LEU A 87 4.90 10.16 -15.08
N GLY A 88 6.12 10.45 -15.58
CA GLY A 88 7.24 10.90 -14.76
C GLY A 88 7.94 9.75 -14.04
N PRO A 89 8.92 10.03 -13.17
CA PRO A 89 9.66 9.01 -12.42
C PRO A 89 8.72 8.07 -11.65
N GLN A 90 8.94 6.77 -11.82
CA GLN A 90 8.17 5.71 -11.18
C GLN A 90 9.05 4.92 -10.22
N ILE A 91 8.44 4.35 -9.19
CA ILE A 91 9.09 3.46 -8.22
C ILE A 91 8.26 2.20 -8.03
N ALA A 92 8.91 1.05 -7.87
CA ALA A 92 8.24 -0.23 -7.67
C ALA A 92 7.50 -0.28 -6.34
N TRP A 93 6.28 -0.84 -6.33
CA TRP A 93 5.47 -0.95 -5.12
C TRP A 93 6.19 -1.71 -4.00
N LYS A 94 6.96 -2.74 -4.34
CA LYS A 94 7.79 -3.46 -3.36
C LYS A 94 8.73 -2.49 -2.64
N THR A 95 9.53 -1.73 -3.38
CA THR A 95 10.48 -0.75 -2.82
C THR A 95 9.79 0.32 -2.00
N VAL A 96 8.63 0.79 -2.46
CA VAL A 96 7.80 1.74 -1.71
C VAL A 96 7.44 1.22 -0.33
N PHE A 97 6.88 0.00 -0.24
CA PHE A 97 6.51 -0.59 1.04
C PHE A 97 7.72 -0.82 1.95
N LEU A 98 8.86 -1.27 1.41
CA LEU A 98 10.09 -1.43 2.21
C LEU A 98 10.58 -0.08 2.76
N ILE A 99 10.47 1.01 2.00
CA ILE A 99 10.87 2.33 2.54
C ILE A 99 9.88 2.76 3.62
N GLU A 100 8.58 2.64 3.34
CA GLU A 100 7.51 3.06 4.26
C GLU A 100 7.55 2.37 5.61
N TYR A 101 7.83 1.06 5.65
CA TYR A 101 7.85 0.28 6.90
C TYR A 101 9.21 0.31 7.61
N PHE A 102 10.31 0.56 6.89
CA PHE A 102 11.64 0.69 7.50
C PHE A 102 11.75 1.94 8.38
N GLY A 103 11.13 3.05 7.99
CA GLY A 103 11.17 4.29 8.76
C GLY A 103 10.73 4.14 10.21
N PRO A 104 9.52 3.62 10.49
CA PRO A 104 9.08 3.36 11.85
C PRO A 104 10.05 2.49 12.66
N ILE A 105 10.65 1.44 12.08
CA ILE A 105 11.64 0.60 12.78
C ILE A 105 12.81 1.46 13.28
N VAL A 106 13.37 2.29 12.40
CA VAL A 106 14.46 3.19 12.73
C VAL A 106 14.02 4.22 13.77
N ILE A 107 12.87 4.85 13.58
CA ILE A 107 12.36 5.89 14.48
C ILE A 107 12.12 5.32 15.88
N HIS A 108 11.41 4.20 16.02
CA HIS A 108 11.20 3.55 17.31
C HIS A 108 12.53 3.19 17.98
N SER A 109 13.49 2.66 17.22
CA SER A 109 14.83 2.31 17.73
C SER A 109 15.59 3.53 18.22
N LEU A 110 15.52 4.66 17.49
CA LEU A 110 16.18 5.90 17.86
C LEU A 110 15.63 6.45 19.19
N PHE A 111 14.30 6.56 19.30
CA PHE A 111 13.68 7.06 20.53
C PHE A 111 13.88 6.15 21.74
N TYR A 112 13.85 4.82 21.53
CA TYR A 112 14.00 3.85 22.61
C TYR A 112 15.46 3.74 23.09
N HIS A 113 16.44 3.65 22.19
CA HIS A 113 17.84 3.42 22.60
C HIS A 113 18.60 4.70 22.93
N PHE A 114 18.12 5.87 22.50
CA PHE A 114 18.78 7.16 22.73
C PHE A 114 17.91 8.17 23.50
N PRO A 115 17.36 7.81 24.68
CA PRO A 115 16.45 8.69 25.42
C PRO A 115 17.09 10.02 25.82
N ARG A 116 18.42 10.06 26.03
CA ARG A 116 19.16 11.29 26.32
C ARG A 116 19.08 12.31 25.18
N VAL A 117 19.03 11.86 23.93
CA VAL A 117 18.96 12.74 22.75
C VAL A 117 17.56 13.31 22.60
N PHE A 118 16.54 12.46 22.72
CA PHE A 118 15.15 12.83 22.42
C PHE A 118 14.37 13.42 23.59
N PHE A 119 14.73 13.06 24.82
CA PHE A 119 14.05 13.51 26.04
C PHE A 119 14.94 14.31 26.98
N LEU A 120 16.20 14.56 26.60
CA LEU A 120 17.20 15.30 27.39
C LEU A 120 17.44 14.70 28.79
N GLN A 121 17.10 13.42 28.99
CA GLN A 121 17.16 12.72 30.26
C GLN A 121 17.58 11.27 30.07
N SER A 122 18.28 10.73 31.05
CA SER A 122 18.58 9.30 31.15
C SER A 122 17.65 8.66 32.18
N PHE A 123 17.00 7.57 31.81
CA PHE A 123 16.15 6.78 32.69
C PHE A 123 16.12 5.32 32.24
N LYS A 124 15.69 4.44 33.15
CA LYS A 124 15.48 3.03 32.83
C LYS A 124 14.08 2.85 32.25
N HIS A 125 13.99 2.09 31.16
CA HIS A 125 12.70 1.75 30.57
C HIS A 125 11.91 0.77 31.43
N SER A 126 10.61 1.01 31.54
CA SER A 126 9.68 0.07 32.18
C SER A 126 9.37 -1.15 31.31
N ASN A 127 8.66 -2.12 31.90
CA ASN A 127 8.14 -3.27 31.15
C ASN A 127 7.12 -2.83 30.09
N VAL A 128 6.31 -1.82 30.37
CA VAL A 128 5.35 -1.24 29.42
C VAL A 128 6.09 -0.69 28.19
N GLN A 129 7.13 0.12 28.41
CA GLN A 129 7.92 0.69 27.30
C GLN A 129 8.60 -0.40 26.47
N ARG A 130 9.13 -1.43 27.13
CA ARG A 130 9.74 -2.58 26.46
C ARG A 130 8.74 -3.35 25.61
N ALA A 131 7.53 -3.61 26.12
CA ALA A 131 6.47 -4.26 25.37
C ALA A 131 6.05 -3.43 24.15
N LEU A 132 5.75 -2.14 24.36
CA LEU A 132 5.37 -1.21 23.28
C LEU A 132 6.47 -1.06 22.21
N TYR A 133 7.74 -1.14 22.60
CA TYR A 133 8.85 -1.15 21.64
C TYR A 133 8.85 -2.40 20.78
N TRP A 134 8.85 -3.58 21.40
CA TRP A 134 8.92 -4.83 20.65
C TRP A 134 7.66 -5.11 19.83
N MET A 135 6.47 -4.73 20.31
CA MET A 135 5.22 -4.86 19.53
C MET A 135 5.28 -4.01 18.25
N ALA A 136 5.70 -2.74 18.35
CA ALA A 136 5.81 -1.86 17.19
C ALA A 136 6.88 -2.35 16.20
N VAL A 137 8.08 -2.67 16.68
CA VAL A 137 9.17 -3.17 15.82
C VAL A 137 8.79 -4.51 15.18
N ALA A 138 8.19 -5.43 15.93
CA ALA A 138 7.76 -6.74 15.40
C ALA A 138 6.68 -6.58 14.32
N HIS A 139 5.72 -5.67 14.50
CA HIS A 139 4.74 -5.35 13.47
C HIS A 139 5.42 -4.89 12.18
N TYR A 140 6.26 -3.85 12.24
CA TYR A 140 6.88 -3.32 11.04
C TYR A 140 7.86 -4.30 10.40
N LEU A 141 8.61 -5.07 11.19
CA LEU A 141 9.48 -6.14 10.68
C LEU A 141 8.67 -7.23 9.97
N LYS A 142 7.53 -7.64 10.53
CA LYS A 142 6.60 -8.56 9.87
C LYS A 142 6.09 -7.97 8.57
N ARG A 143 5.73 -6.67 8.51
CA ARG A 143 5.31 -5.99 7.26
C ARG A 143 6.41 -5.97 6.19
N GLU A 144 7.68 -5.77 6.59
CA GLU A 144 8.85 -5.90 5.71
C GLU A 144 8.95 -7.32 5.13
N LEU A 145 8.93 -8.34 6.00
CA LEU A 145 9.01 -9.74 5.59
C LEU A 145 7.84 -10.16 4.69
N GLU A 146 6.61 -9.73 5.01
CA GLU A 146 5.44 -9.96 4.15
C GLU A 146 5.62 -9.31 2.77
N THR A 147 6.19 -8.11 2.71
CA THR A 147 6.48 -7.41 1.45
C THR A 147 7.49 -8.16 0.59
N ILE A 148 8.47 -8.82 1.20
CA ILE A 148 9.50 -9.60 0.49
C ILE A 148 8.98 -10.99 0.10
N LEU A 149 8.28 -11.68 1.00
CA LEU A 149 8.02 -13.12 0.91
C LEU A 149 6.55 -13.48 0.57
N VAL A 150 5.61 -12.59 0.84
CA VAL A 150 4.16 -12.86 0.75
C VAL A 150 3.48 -12.06 -0.35
N HIS A 151 3.67 -10.74 -0.39
CA HIS A 151 2.91 -9.85 -1.26
C HIS A 151 3.18 -10.07 -2.75
N ARG A 152 2.09 -10.10 -3.54
CA ARG A 152 2.10 -10.13 -5.02
C ARG A 152 1.39 -8.89 -5.55
N PHE A 153 2.15 -7.90 -6.00
CA PHE A 153 1.62 -6.62 -6.48
C PHE A 153 1.02 -6.74 -7.88
N SER A 154 -0.16 -6.15 -8.10
CA SER A 154 -0.86 -6.19 -9.40
C SER A 154 -0.44 -5.05 -10.33
N HIS A 155 -0.04 -3.90 -9.76
CA HIS A 155 0.63 -2.83 -10.48
C HIS A 155 2.13 -2.93 -10.21
N ALA A 156 2.94 -2.72 -11.24
CA ALA A 156 4.39 -2.77 -11.09
C ALA A 156 4.92 -1.57 -10.30
N THR A 157 4.39 -0.36 -10.57
CA THR A 157 4.94 0.89 -10.05
C THR A 157 3.90 1.92 -9.64
N MET A 158 4.38 3.00 -8.99
CA MET A 158 3.63 4.22 -8.67
C MET A 158 4.49 5.48 -8.90
N PRO A 159 3.87 6.67 -9.02
CA PRO A 159 4.62 7.93 -9.14
C PRO A 159 5.53 8.17 -7.94
N PHE A 160 6.80 8.50 -8.19
CA PHE A 160 7.81 8.67 -7.14
C PHE A 160 7.41 9.73 -6.10
N SER A 161 6.81 10.85 -6.51
CA SER A 161 6.40 11.93 -5.60
C SER A 161 5.38 11.52 -4.54
N ASN A 162 4.66 10.42 -4.74
CA ASN A 162 3.72 9.92 -3.74
C ASN A 162 4.42 9.21 -2.57
N ILE A 163 5.71 8.86 -2.68
CA ILE A 163 6.48 8.24 -1.60
C ILE A 163 6.46 9.11 -0.33
N TYR A 164 6.58 10.43 -0.48
CA TYR A 164 6.60 11.37 0.64
C TYR A 164 5.29 11.35 1.43
N LYS A 165 4.14 11.22 0.73
CA LYS A 165 2.82 11.18 1.37
C LYS A 165 2.63 9.90 2.16
N ASN A 166 3.03 8.77 1.57
CA ASN A 166 2.89 7.50 2.24
C ASN A 166 3.86 7.38 3.43
N CYS A 167 5.12 7.78 3.25
CA CYS A 167 6.12 7.81 4.33
C CYS A 167 5.68 8.75 5.45
N PHE A 168 5.09 9.92 5.15
CA PHE A 168 4.61 10.82 6.19
C PHE A 168 3.63 10.12 7.14
N HIS A 169 2.66 9.36 6.62
CA HIS A 169 1.71 8.64 7.47
C HIS A 169 2.41 7.68 8.44
N TYR A 170 3.29 6.82 7.91
CA TYR A 170 3.98 5.81 8.72
C TYR A 170 5.04 6.43 9.65
N TYR A 171 5.87 7.32 9.13
CA TYR A 171 7.00 7.89 9.87
C TYR A 171 6.53 8.84 10.95
N PHE A 172 5.50 9.66 10.67
CA PHE A 172 4.99 10.61 11.64
C PHE A 172 4.03 9.94 12.63
N PHE A 173 2.90 9.39 12.16
CA PHE A 173 1.88 8.86 13.07
C PHE A 173 2.30 7.52 13.67
N GLY A 174 2.75 6.58 12.84
CA GLY A 174 3.15 5.24 13.29
C GLY A 174 4.51 5.21 13.99
N GLY A 175 5.44 6.08 13.60
CA GLY A 175 6.79 6.18 14.15
C GLY A 175 6.91 7.25 15.22
N ALA A 176 7.12 8.51 14.83
CA ALA A 176 7.55 9.58 15.71
C ALA A 176 6.54 9.90 16.82
N LEU A 177 5.25 9.98 16.49
CA LEU A 177 4.18 10.27 17.44
C LEU A 177 4.12 9.19 18.53
N LEU A 178 4.01 7.92 18.14
CA LEU A 178 3.96 6.82 19.11
C LEU A 178 5.27 6.71 19.90
N ALA A 179 6.42 6.76 19.22
CA ALA A 179 7.71 6.60 19.86
C ALA A 179 8.01 7.71 20.89
N PHE A 180 7.72 8.97 20.55
CA PHE A 180 7.91 10.10 21.46
C PHE A 180 7.10 9.94 22.75
N PHE A 181 5.80 9.67 22.63
CA PHE A 181 4.91 9.63 23.80
C PHE A 181 5.02 8.34 24.61
N ASN A 182 5.29 7.21 23.97
CA ASN A 182 5.41 5.93 24.67
C ASN A 182 6.78 5.74 25.34
N TYR A 183 7.87 6.23 24.73
CA TYR A 183 9.22 6.01 25.28
C TYR A 183 9.73 7.15 26.16
N GLY A 184 8.94 8.21 26.32
CA GLY A 184 9.27 9.33 27.17
C GLY A 184 9.25 9.03 28.68
N PRO A 185 9.72 9.99 29.51
CA PRO A 185 9.90 9.80 30.95
C PRO A 185 8.59 9.57 31.73
N LYS A 186 7.42 9.88 31.16
CA LYS A 186 6.11 9.58 31.75
C LYS A 186 5.90 8.08 31.99
N PHE A 187 6.51 7.23 31.17
CA PHE A 187 6.40 5.77 31.24
C PHE A 187 7.67 5.10 31.79
N LYS A 188 8.64 5.86 32.31
CA LYS A 188 9.89 5.29 32.86
C LYS A 188 9.61 4.35 34.03
N LEU A 189 10.55 3.45 34.31
CA LEU A 189 10.47 2.53 35.45
C LEU A 189 10.18 3.29 36.76
N GLY A 190 9.16 2.85 37.48
CA GLY A 190 8.71 3.44 38.74
C GLY A 190 7.86 4.72 38.60
N SER A 191 7.49 5.12 37.37
CA SER A 191 6.54 6.22 37.20
C SER A 191 5.12 5.81 37.63
N PRO A 192 4.23 6.77 37.96
CA PRO A 192 2.84 6.44 38.26
C PRO A 192 2.14 5.64 37.16
N THR A 193 2.49 5.88 35.89
CA THR A 193 1.92 5.15 34.76
C THR A 193 2.44 3.70 34.67
N ASP A 194 3.72 3.48 34.94
CA ASP A 194 4.30 2.13 35.03
C ASP A 194 3.63 1.35 36.18
N LEU A 195 3.57 1.95 37.36
CA LEU A 195 2.99 1.31 38.56
C LEU A 195 1.49 1.04 38.43
N ALA A 196 0.76 1.85 37.66
CA ALA A 196 -0.66 1.65 37.39
C ALA A 196 -0.93 0.51 36.38
N THR A 197 0.09 0.06 35.64
CA THR A 197 -0.07 -0.95 34.59
C THR A 197 0.41 -2.31 35.08
N SER A 198 -0.54 -3.22 35.33
CA SER A 198 -0.18 -4.56 35.82
C SER A 198 0.54 -5.40 34.76
N ASN A 199 1.40 -6.33 35.19
CA ASN A 199 2.03 -7.31 34.30
C ASN A 199 0.99 -8.15 33.53
N SER A 200 -0.15 -8.44 34.14
CA SER A 200 -1.27 -9.16 33.50
C SER A 200 -1.88 -8.36 32.34
N THR A 201 -2.01 -7.04 32.50
CA THR A 201 -2.48 -6.15 31.43
C THR A 201 -1.49 -6.10 30.27
N ILE A 202 -0.19 -6.03 30.57
CA ILE A 202 0.88 -6.08 29.56
C ILE A 202 0.82 -7.41 28.80
N LEU A 203 0.72 -8.53 29.51
CA LEU A 203 0.62 -9.86 28.90
C LEU A 203 -0.62 -10.00 28.01
N LEU A 204 -1.78 -9.55 28.50
CA LEU A 204 -3.02 -9.56 27.72
C LEU A 204 -2.88 -8.76 26.42
N SER A 205 -2.30 -7.56 26.49
CA SER A 205 -2.04 -6.72 25.32
C SER A 205 -1.13 -7.42 24.30
N ILE A 206 -0.04 -8.05 24.76
CA ILE A 206 0.89 -8.80 23.90
C ILE A 206 0.19 -10.00 23.23
N VAL A 207 -0.58 -10.77 24.00
CA VAL A 207 -1.28 -11.97 23.48
C VAL A 207 -2.32 -11.58 22.43
N LEU A 208 -3.16 -10.58 22.72
CA LEU A 208 -4.16 -10.08 21.76
C LEU A 208 -3.49 -9.53 20.51
N PHE A 209 -2.44 -8.71 20.67
CA PHE A 209 -1.68 -8.15 19.56
C PHE A 209 -1.11 -9.25 18.68
N THR A 210 -0.44 -10.24 19.27
CA THR A 210 0.17 -11.36 18.54
C THR A 210 -0.88 -12.17 17.81
N PHE A 211 -2.01 -12.46 18.45
CA PHE A 211 -3.12 -13.16 17.82
C PHE A 211 -3.62 -12.41 16.58
N PHE A 212 -3.89 -11.11 16.70
CA PHE A 212 -4.37 -10.32 15.57
C PHE A 212 -3.32 -10.11 14.47
N GLU A 213 -2.03 -10.02 14.81
CA GLU A 213 -0.95 -9.99 13.83
C GLU A 213 -0.88 -11.28 13.01
N LEU A 214 -1.02 -12.44 13.67
CA LEU A 214 -1.07 -13.74 13.01
C LEU A 214 -2.34 -13.89 12.15
N SER A 215 -3.48 -13.41 12.64
CA SER A 215 -4.72 -13.36 11.86
C SER A 215 -4.59 -12.49 10.61
N ASN A 216 -3.94 -11.32 10.73
CA ASN A 216 -3.60 -10.46 9.60
C ASN A 216 -2.69 -11.19 8.59
N LEU A 217 -1.62 -11.85 9.05
CA LEU A 217 -0.72 -12.64 8.19
C LEU A 217 -1.47 -13.74 7.42
N SER A 218 -2.33 -14.48 8.12
CA SER A 218 -3.16 -15.53 7.52
C SER A 218 -4.01 -15.00 6.36
N THR A 219 -4.60 -13.81 6.52
CA THR A 219 -5.36 -13.17 5.44
C THR A 219 -4.47 -12.73 4.27
N HIS A 220 -3.24 -12.27 4.51
CA HIS A 220 -2.29 -11.94 3.44
C HIS A 220 -1.83 -13.18 2.66
N ILE A 221 -1.57 -14.29 3.35
CA ILE A 221 -1.25 -15.58 2.70
C ILE A 221 -2.42 -16.05 1.83
N THR A 222 -3.66 -15.94 2.35
CA THR A 222 -4.86 -16.25 1.57
C THR A 222 -4.93 -15.39 0.30
N LEU A 223 -4.72 -14.08 0.40
CA LEU A 223 -4.73 -13.17 -0.74
C LEU A 223 -3.61 -13.47 -1.76
N LYS A 224 -2.41 -13.85 -1.28
CA LYS A 224 -1.30 -14.30 -2.14
C LYS A 224 -1.70 -15.52 -2.96
N ASN A 225 -2.33 -16.51 -2.33
CA ASN A 225 -2.66 -17.79 -2.95
C ASN A 225 -3.75 -17.68 -4.03
N LEU A 226 -4.56 -16.62 -4.00
CA LEU A 226 -5.55 -16.34 -5.05
C LEU A 226 -4.94 -15.91 -6.38
N ARG A 227 -3.65 -15.53 -6.39
CA ARG A 227 -2.95 -15.04 -7.59
C ARG A 227 -1.82 -16.00 -7.95
N PRO A 228 -1.90 -16.77 -9.04
CA PRO A 228 -0.76 -17.55 -9.52
C PRO A 228 0.49 -16.65 -9.75
N PRO A 229 1.72 -17.17 -9.57
CA PRO A 229 2.93 -16.43 -9.90
C PRO A 229 2.87 -15.83 -11.31
N GLY A 230 3.23 -14.55 -11.45
CA GLY A 230 3.19 -13.84 -12.74
C GLY A 230 1.79 -13.43 -13.21
N SER A 231 0.71 -13.74 -12.48
CA SER A 231 -0.67 -13.38 -12.83
C SER A 231 -1.15 -12.10 -12.12
N THR A 232 -1.98 -11.33 -12.82
CA THR A 232 -2.71 -10.16 -12.30
C THR A 232 -4.20 -10.46 -12.07
N VAL A 233 -4.62 -11.71 -12.30
CA VAL A 233 -6.02 -12.14 -12.16
C VAL A 233 -6.51 -11.87 -10.73
N ARG A 234 -7.72 -11.32 -10.63
CA ARG A 234 -8.41 -11.13 -9.36
C ARG A 234 -9.42 -12.25 -9.16
N ARG A 235 -9.53 -12.73 -7.93
CA ARG A 235 -10.51 -13.73 -7.50
C ARG A 235 -11.18 -13.27 -6.21
N ILE A 236 -12.33 -13.85 -5.90
CA ILE A 236 -13.05 -13.61 -4.65
C ILE A 236 -12.34 -14.40 -3.54
N PRO A 237 -11.88 -13.77 -2.45
CA PRO A 237 -11.32 -14.47 -1.31
C PRO A 237 -12.42 -15.15 -0.47
N TYR A 238 -12.15 -16.35 0.05
CA TYR A 238 -13.03 -17.10 0.94
C TYR A 238 -12.22 -17.65 2.12
N GLY A 239 -12.92 -18.11 3.17
CA GLY A 239 -12.30 -18.65 4.38
C GLY A 239 -12.19 -17.62 5.51
N TYR A 240 -11.19 -17.80 6.37
CA TYR A 240 -11.01 -17.07 7.63
C TYR A 240 -11.13 -15.55 7.48
N GLY A 241 -12.09 -14.95 8.20
CA GLY A 241 -12.45 -13.52 8.14
C GLY A 241 -13.20 -13.11 6.86
N PHE A 242 -12.83 -13.68 5.70
CA PHE A 242 -13.41 -13.33 4.40
C PHE A 242 -14.87 -13.75 4.24
N THR A 243 -15.39 -14.69 5.03
CA THR A 243 -16.83 -15.02 5.03
C THR A 243 -17.70 -13.87 5.52
N MET A 244 -17.18 -13.02 6.42
CA MET A 244 -17.93 -11.92 7.03
C MET A 244 -17.66 -10.58 6.35
N VAL A 245 -16.40 -10.32 5.98
CA VAL A 245 -15.97 -9.00 5.49
C VAL A 245 -15.04 -9.10 4.29
N SER A 246 -14.92 -8.01 3.55
CA SER A 246 -14.13 -7.94 2.33
C SER A 246 -12.64 -7.81 2.59
N CYS A 247 -12.29 -7.09 3.67
CA CYS A 247 -10.93 -6.73 4.03
C CYS A 247 -10.63 -7.13 5.48
N PRO A 248 -10.66 -8.43 5.83
CA PRO A 248 -10.34 -8.89 7.18
C PRO A 248 -8.89 -8.58 7.57
N ASN A 249 -7.99 -8.45 6.59
CA ASN A 249 -6.62 -8.00 6.84
C ASN A 249 -6.58 -6.63 7.54
N TYR A 250 -7.38 -5.67 7.06
CA TYR A 250 -7.48 -4.36 7.71
C TYR A 250 -8.17 -4.43 9.06
N LEU A 251 -9.19 -5.27 9.23
CA LEU A 251 -9.84 -5.48 10.53
C LEU A 251 -8.84 -5.96 11.58
N PHE A 252 -8.08 -6.99 11.27
CA PHE A 252 -7.09 -7.54 12.20
C PHE A 252 -5.93 -6.58 12.46
N GLU A 253 -5.56 -5.74 11.49
CA GLU A 253 -4.56 -4.69 11.72
C GLU A 253 -5.08 -3.62 12.71
N ILE A 254 -6.33 -3.17 12.55
CA ILE A 254 -6.98 -2.27 13.52
C ILE A 254 -7.01 -2.90 14.92
N LEU A 255 -7.38 -4.17 15.03
CA LEU A 255 -7.45 -4.87 16.31
C LEU A 255 -6.07 -5.10 16.94
N SER A 256 -5.03 -5.30 16.13
CA SER A 256 -3.63 -5.34 16.60
C SER A 256 -3.27 -4.01 17.26
N TRP A 257 -3.48 -2.89 16.56
CA TRP A 257 -3.20 -1.56 17.11
C TRP A 257 -4.11 -1.15 18.27
N ALA A 258 -5.36 -1.62 18.30
CA ALA A 258 -6.23 -1.47 19.48
C ALA A 258 -5.68 -2.23 20.69
N SER A 259 -5.10 -3.42 20.48
CA SER A 259 -4.43 -4.20 21.53
C SER A 259 -3.19 -3.48 22.06
N TYR A 260 -2.40 -2.87 21.16
CA TYR A 260 -1.27 -2.00 21.50
C TYR A 260 -1.71 -0.80 22.36
N ALA A 261 -2.83 -0.16 22.00
CA ALA A 261 -3.36 1.01 22.70
C ALA A 261 -3.80 0.72 24.16
N LEU A 262 -3.99 -0.54 24.55
CA LEU A 262 -4.35 -0.92 25.93
C LEU A 262 -3.31 -0.52 26.97
N ILE A 263 -2.03 -0.49 26.60
CA ILE A 263 -0.91 -0.16 27.50
C ILE A 263 -0.11 1.05 27.00
N ALA A 264 -0.49 1.63 25.87
CA ALA A 264 0.18 2.80 25.28
C ALA A 264 -0.29 4.12 25.92
N GLU A 265 0.39 5.21 25.58
CA GLU A 265 -0.08 6.54 25.89
C GLU A 265 -1.41 6.82 25.16
N LYS A 266 -2.41 7.24 25.92
CA LYS A 266 -3.83 7.28 25.50
C LYS A 266 -4.08 8.18 24.29
N TYR A 267 -3.54 9.40 24.27
CA TYR A 267 -3.91 10.37 23.24
C TYR A 267 -3.21 10.08 21.91
N SER A 268 -1.90 9.86 21.95
CA SER A 268 -1.08 9.53 20.77
C SER A 268 -1.53 8.23 20.11
N SER A 269 -1.81 7.19 20.90
CA SER A 269 -2.29 5.90 20.39
C SER A 269 -3.70 6.01 19.80
N LEU A 270 -4.61 6.76 20.42
CA LEU A 270 -5.96 6.96 19.89
C LEU A 270 -5.93 7.77 18.58
N ILE A 271 -5.13 8.83 18.51
CA ILE A 271 -4.97 9.62 17.27
C ILE A 271 -4.47 8.71 16.14
N PHE A 272 -3.39 7.97 16.37
CA PHE A 272 -2.86 7.05 15.37
C PHE A 272 -3.89 5.98 14.98
N LEU A 273 -4.54 5.34 15.95
CA LEU A 273 -5.53 4.29 15.70
C LEU A 273 -6.72 4.82 14.89
N THR A 274 -7.25 5.98 15.24
CA THR A 274 -8.38 6.61 14.52
C THR A 274 -8.00 6.97 13.09
N VAL A 275 -6.86 7.64 12.88
CA VAL A 275 -6.41 8.03 11.53
C VAL A 275 -6.18 6.80 10.66
N SER A 276 -5.50 5.78 11.18
CA SER A 276 -5.22 4.53 10.48
C SER A 276 -6.51 3.74 10.17
N ALA A 277 -7.43 3.64 11.14
CA ALA A 277 -8.71 2.94 10.98
C ALA A 277 -9.60 3.61 9.94
N VAL A 278 -9.71 4.94 9.95
CA VAL A 278 -10.49 5.70 8.96
C VAL A 278 -9.91 5.49 7.56
N GLN A 279 -8.58 5.59 7.40
CA GLN A 279 -7.94 5.39 6.10
C GLN A 279 -8.18 3.97 5.56
N MET A 280 -7.99 2.95 6.40
CA MET A 280 -8.26 1.56 6.06
C MET A 280 -9.74 1.31 5.73
N TYR A 281 -10.66 1.95 6.45
CA TYR A 281 -12.09 1.88 6.17
C TYR A 281 -12.42 2.42 4.77
N LEU A 282 -11.90 3.60 4.41
CA LEU A 282 -12.10 4.19 3.09
C LEU A 282 -11.58 3.28 1.97
N TRP A 283 -10.41 2.67 2.16
CA TRP A 283 -9.87 1.67 1.24
C TRP A 283 -10.71 0.40 1.18
N ALA A 284 -11.21 -0.08 2.31
CA ALA A 284 -12.08 -1.25 2.39
C ALA A 284 -13.37 -1.04 1.61
N VAL A 285 -14.03 0.11 1.80
CA VAL A 285 -15.26 0.48 1.09
C VAL A 285 -15.03 0.52 -0.42
N LYS A 286 -13.94 1.14 -0.86
CA LYS A 286 -13.59 1.18 -2.29
C LYS A 286 -13.38 -0.23 -2.85
N LYS A 287 -12.67 -1.10 -2.12
CA LYS A 287 -12.39 -2.49 -2.53
C LYS A 287 -13.66 -3.35 -2.54
N HIS A 288 -14.53 -3.18 -1.55
CA HIS A 288 -15.82 -3.87 -1.47
C HIS A 288 -16.75 -3.49 -2.64
N LYS A 289 -16.89 -2.18 -2.93
CA LYS A 289 -17.65 -1.70 -4.09
C LYS A 289 -17.09 -2.23 -5.41
N ALA A 290 -15.76 -2.31 -5.54
CA ALA A 290 -15.13 -2.90 -6.71
C ALA A 290 -15.48 -4.39 -6.86
N TYR A 291 -15.45 -5.16 -5.76
CA TYR A 291 -15.84 -6.58 -5.79
C TYR A 291 -17.31 -6.79 -6.20
N LEU A 292 -18.24 -6.01 -5.66
CA LEU A 292 -19.67 -6.08 -6.01
C LEU A 292 -19.91 -5.78 -7.50
N LYS A 293 -19.14 -4.86 -8.08
CA LYS A 293 -19.24 -4.51 -9.50
C LYS A 293 -18.59 -5.54 -10.42
N GLU A 294 -17.44 -6.08 -10.00
CA GLU A 294 -16.60 -6.94 -10.82
C GLU A 294 -17.09 -8.39 -10.84
N PHE A 295 -17.68 -8.89 -9.75
CA PHE A 295 -18.06 -10.28 -9.61
C PHE A 295 -19.56 -10.43 -9.33
N PRO A 296 -20.35 -10.91 -10.31
CA PRO A 296 -21.79 -11.14 -10.14
C PRO A 296 -22.13 -12.11 -9.00
N ASN A 297 -21.24 -13.06 -8.72
CA ASN A 297 -21.35 -14.07 -7.67
C ASN A 297 -20.71 -13.67 -6.33
N TYR A 298 -20.35 -12.39 -6.14
CA TYR A 298 -19.81 -11.91 -4.87
C TYR A 298 -20.85 -12.00 -3.74
N PRO A 299 -20.51 -12.51 -2.54
CA PRO A 299 -21.47 -12.60 -1.45
C PRO A 299 -21.94 -11.22 -0.95
N LYS A 300 -23.20 -10.87 -1.24
CA LYS A 300 -23.80 -9.56 -0.91
C LYS A 300 -23.99 -9.33 0.59
N SER A 301 -23.94 -10.39 1.39
CA SER A 301 -24.03 -10.30 2.87
C SER A 301 -22.75 -9.78 3.53
N ARG A 302 -21.59 -9.83 2.84
CA ARG A 302 -20.32 -9.34 3.38
C ARG A 302 -20.35 -7.85 3.60
N LYS A 303 -19.65 -7.39 4.64
CA LYS A 303 -19.37 -5.97 4.88
C LYS A 303 -17.97 -5.59 4.40
N ALA A 304 -17.59 -4.32 4.46
CA ALA A 304 -16.28 -3.87 4.02
C ALA A 304 -15.18 -4.33 4.99
N ILE A 305 -15.33 -4.07 6.29
CA ILE A 305 -14.30 -4.35 7.31
C ILE A 305 -14.84 -4.78 8.68
N PHE A 306 -15.92 -4.20 9.18
CA PHE A 306 -16.52 -4.51 10.48
C PHE A 306 -17.70 -5.48 10.29
N PRO A 307 -17.63 -6.71 10.83
CA PRO A 307 -18.70 -7.69 10.68
C PRO A 307 -20.05 -7.12 11.12
N TYR A 308 -21.09 -7.39 10.34
CA TYR A 308 -22.49 -6.98 10.58
C TYR A 308 -22.77 -5.47 10.56
N LEU A 309 -21.75 -4.62 10.55
CA LEU A 309 -21.90 -3.16 10.61
C LEU A 309 -21.51 -2.49 9.29
N ALA A 310 -20.23 -2.54 8.89
CA ALA A 310 -19.68 -1.65 7.88
C ALA A 310 -18.57 -2.26 7.02
#